data_AF-A0A530L573-F1
#
_entry.id   AF-A0A530L573-F1
#
_cell.length_a   1.000
_cell.length_b   1.000
_cell.length_c   1.000
_cell.angle_alpha   90.00
_cell.angle_beta   90.00
_cell.angle_gamma   90.00
#
_symmetry.space_group_name_H-M   'P 1'
#
loop_
_entity.id
_entity.type
_entity.pdbx_description
1 polymer ?
#
loop_
_entity_poly.entity_id
_entity_poly.type
_entity_poly.pdbx_seq_one_letter_code
_entity_poly.pdbx_strand_id
1 'polypeptide(L)' 'GSALGPQIIQEIAQRTGLNQQELLQQLSAALPGLVDHLTPNGQVPQQNQLASIFSKFAS' A
#
# COMPACT_ATOMS: atom_id res chain seq x y z
N GLY A 1 5.99 -5.72 7.93
CA GLY A 1 7.12 -4.77 7.80
C GLY A 1 7.99 -4.99 6.57
N SER A 2 8.10 -6.22 6.03
CA SER A 2 9.15 -6.57 5.05
C SER A 2 8.83 -6.24 3.59
N ALA A 3 7.62 -5.80 3.26
CA ALA A 3 7.19 -5.55 1.87
C ALA A 3 7.64 -4.20 1.30
N LEU A 4 7.73 -3.16 2.15
CA LEU A 4 8.13 -1.82 1.74
C LEU A 4 9.64 -1.56 1.97
N GLY A 5 10.32 -2.44 2.70
CA GLY A 5 11.73 -2.27 3.05
C GLY A 5 11.99 -1.12 4.04
N PRO A 6 13.07 -1.18 4.82
CA PRO A 6 13.34 -0.20 5.89
C PRO A 6 13.58 1.23 5.37
N GLN A 7 14.07 1.38 4.14
CA GLN A 7 14.44 2.67 3.57
C GLN A 7 13.23 3.52 3.16
N ILE A 8 12.22 2.90 2.53
CA ILE A 8 10.96 3.57 2.19
C ILE A 8 10.22 3.99 3.48
N ILE A 9 10.24 3.12 4.50
CA ILE A 9 9.63 3.41 5.79
C ILE A 9 10.32 4.62 6.46
N GLN A 10 11.64 4.73 6.41
CA GLN A 10 12.37 5.88 6.92
C GLN A 10 12.01 7.17 6.16
N GLU A 11 11.89 7.11 4.83
CA GLU A 11 11.53 8.28 4.03
C GLU A 11 10.11 8.78 4.34
N ILE A 12 9.14 7.87 4.46
CA ILE A 12 7.77 8.24 4.82
C ILE A 12 7.71 8.81 6.24
N ALA A 13 8.44 8.22 7.19
CA ALA A 13 8.53 8.72 8.56
C ALA A 13 9.07 10.15 8.60
N GLN A 14 10.14 10.45 7.85
CA GLN A 14 10.70 11.80 7.75
C GLN A 14 9.72 12.81 7.15
N ARG A 15 8.97 12.43 6.10
CA ARG A 15 8.01 13.32 5.43
C ARG A 15 6.76 13.58 6.26
N THR A 16 6.32 12.59 7.04
CA THR A 16 5.08 12.65 7.83
C THR A 16 5.31 13.17 9.26
N GLY A 17 6.55 13.17 9.74
CA GLY A 17 6.89 13.48 11.13
C GLY A 17 6.54 12.36 12.11
N LEU A 18 6.09 11.20 11.62
CA LEU A 18 5.76 10.04 12.45
C LEU A 18 7.02 9.28 12.84
N ASN A 19 7.03 8.69 14.03
CA ASN A 19 8.05 7.70 14.34
C ASN A 19 7.76 6.39 13.58
N GLN A 20 8.80 5.56 13.43
CA GLN A 20 8.72 4.32 12.63
C GLN A 20 7.63 3.36 13.14
N GLN A 21 7.44 3.24 14.45
CA GLN A 21 6.46 2.33 15.04
C GLN A 21 5.03 2.81 14.74
N GLU A 22 4.76 4.09 14.91
CA GLU A 22 3.46 4.70 14.58
C GLU A 22 3.12 4.54 13.09
N LEU A 23 4.10 4.81 12.21
CA LEU A 23 3.94 4.62 10.77
C LEU A 23 3.61 3.16 10.43
N LEU A 24 4.34 2.20 11.01
CA LEU A 24 4.09 0.78 10.76
C LEU A 24 2.70 0.33 11.26
N GLN A 25 2.23 0.88 12.38
CA GLN A 25 0.88 0.61 12.89
C GLN A 25 -0.19 1.13 11.93
N GLN A 26 -0.06 2.38 11.47
CA GLN A 26 -1.01 2.96 10.52
C GLN A 26 -1.01 2.24 9.17
N LEU A 27 0.18 1.92 8.64
CA LEU A 27 0.30 1.15 7.41
C LEU A 27 -0.32 -0.24 7.56
N SER A 28 -0.08 -0.93 8.67
CA SER A 28 -0.65 -2.26 8.91
C SER A 28 -2.17 -2.22 9.05
N ALA A 29 -2.75 -1.13 9.55
CA ALA A 29 -4.19 -0.93 9.62
C ALA A 29 -4.82 -0.63 8.24
N ALA A 30 -4.12 0.10 7.37
CA ALA A 30 -4.65 0.54 6.07
C ALA A 30 -4.38 -0.44 4.92
N LEU A 31 -3.24 -1.15 4.93
CA LEU A 31 -2.80 -2.00 3.82
C LEU A 31 -3.73 -3.18 3.51
N PRO A 32 -4.34 -3.90 4.47
CA PRO A 32 -5.18 -5.05 4.15
C PRO A 32 -6.32 -4.71 3.19
N GLY A 33 -7.03 -3.60 3.42
CA GLY A 33 -8.09 -3.16 2.51
C GLY A 33 -7.57 -2.79 1.11
N LEU A 34 -6.43 -2.10 1.04
CA LEU A 34 -5.79 -1.80 -0.25
C LEU A 34 -5.34 -3.05 -0.99
N VAL A 35 -4.78 -4.03 -0.27
CA VAL A 35 -4.36 -5.32 -0.82
C VAL A 35 -5.59 -6.08 -1.32
N ASP A 36 -6.67 -6.19 -0.55
CA ASP A 36 -7.90 -6.89 -0.97
C ASP A 36 -8.48 -6.31 -2.26
N HIS A 37 -8.46 -4.98 -2.42
CA HIS A 37 -8.91 -4.31 -3.65
C HIS A 37 -7.96 -4.49 -4.82
N LEU A 38 -6.65 -4.52 -4.57
CA LEU A 38 -5.62 -4.63 -5.60
C LEU A 38 -5.31 -6.08 -5.96
N THR A 39 -5.61 -7.07 -5.13
CA THR A 39 -5.37 -8.50 -5.40
C THR A 39 -6.68 -9.30 -5.37
N PRO A 40 -7.61 -9.02 -6.30
CA PRO A 40 -8.85 -9.78 -6.38
C PRO A 40 -8.51 -11.26 -6.61
N ASN A 41 -9.15 -12.15 -5.84
CA ASN A 41 -8.90 -13.59 -5.84
C ASN A 41 -7.48 -14.01 -5.39
N GLY A 42 -6.78 -13.15 -4.63
CA GLY A 42 -5.43 -13.42 -4.13
C GLY A 42 -4.35 -13.37 -5.22
N GLN A 43 -4.67 -12.80 -6.39
CA GLN A 43 -3.74 -12.68 -7.51
C GLN A 43 -3.41 -11.21 -7.75
N VAL A 44 -2.11 -10.92 -7.90
CA VAL A 44 -1.66 -9.60 -8.34
C VAL A 44 -2.09 -9.41 -9.79
N PRO A 45 -2.84 -8.34 -10.12
CA PRO A 45 -3.32 -8.07 -11.47
C PRO A 45 -2.15 -7.87 -12.41
N GLN A 46 -2.35 -8.27 -13.65
CA GLN A 46 -1.42 -7.91 -14.72
C GLN A 46 -1.47 -6.40 -14.97
N GLN A 47 -0.40 -5.84 -15.57
CA GLN A 47 -0.26 -4.40 -15.78
C GLN A 47 -1.44 -3.77 -16.55
N ASN A 48 -2.03 -4.52 -17.48
CA ASN A 48 -3.24 -4.12 -18.21
C ASN A 48 -4.52 -4.10 -17.35
N GLN A 49 -4.62 -4.96 -16.33
CA GLN A 49 -5.71 -4.97 -15.37
C GLN A 49 -5.58 -3.86 -14.34
N LEU A 50 -4.35 -3.49 -13.94
CA LEU A 50 -4.12 -2.36 -13.03
C LEU A 50 -4.76 -1.08 -13.58
N ALA A 51 -4.52 -0.76 -14.85
CA ALA A 51 -5.12 0.41 -15.50
C ALA A 51 -6.67 0.40 -15.44
N SER A 52 -7.28 -0.77 -15.64
CA SER A 52 -8.73 -0.96 -15.55
C SER A 52 -9.27 -0.85 -14.12
N ILE A 53 -8.47 -1.25 -13.12
CA ILE A 53 -8.84 -1.08 -11.70
C ILE A 53 -8.82 0.41 -11.34
N PHE A 54 -7.80 1.16 -11.76
CA PHE A 54 -7.71 2.61 -11.51
C PHE A 54 -8.83 3.39 -12.18
N SER A 55 -9.18 3.07 -13.43
CA SER A 55 -10.28 3.76 -14.12
C SER A 55 -11.62 3.55 -13.39
N LYS A 56 -11.82 2.38 -12.78
CA LYS A 56 -13.00 2.04 -11.97
C LYS A 56 -13.05 2.78 -10.61
N PHE A 57 -11.92 3.29 -10.10
CA PHE A 57 -11.88 4.16 -8.92
C PHE A 57 -12.13 5.63 -9.25
N ALA A 58 -11.81 6.06 -10.47
CA ALA A 58 -11.95 7.43 -10.94
C ALA A 58 -13.31 7.70 -11.62
N SER A 59 -14.18 6.69 -11.71
CA SER A 59 -15.57 6.79 -12.18
C SER A 59 -16.54 6.63 -11.02
#